data_AF-A0A7V7WWN7-F1
#
_entry.id   AF-A0A7V7WWN7-F1
#
_cell.length_a   1.000
_cell.length_b   1.000
_cell.length_c   1.000
_cell.angle_alpha   90.00
_cell.angle_beta   90.00
_cell.angle_gamma   90.00
#
_symmetry.space_group_name_H-M   'P 1'
#
loop_
_entity.id
_entity.type
_entity.pdbx_description
1 polymer ?
#
loop_
_entity_poly.entity_id
_entity_poly.type
_entity_poly.pdbx_seq_one_letter_code
_entity_poly.pdbx_strand_id
1 'polypeptide(L)' 'MYLPAHFEETRPERLRALLRENPLATWVVQADGGLQVNHIPFMLDADRGPHGTLVGHVA' A
#
# COMPACT_ATOMS: atom_id res chain seq x y z
N MET A 1 -2.38 -4.80 -12.17
CA MET A 1 -2.79 -3.52 -12.80
C MET A 1 -1.71 -3.11 -13.79
N TYR A 2 -2.09 -2.54 -14.92
CA TYR A 2 -1.15 -1.96 -15.88
C TYR A 2 -0.75 -0.55 -15.42
N LEU A 3 0.55 -0.28 -15.33
CA LEU A 3 1.11 1.04 -15.02
C LEU A 3 1.99 1.50 -16.20
N PRO A 4 1.49 2.36 -17.09
CA PRO A 4 2.30 2.96 -18.14
C PRO A 4 3.52 3.69 -17.55
N ALA A 5 4.67 3.63 -18.23
CA ALA A 5 5.92 4.24 -17.76
C ALA A 5 5.79 5.76 -17.46
N HIS A 6 4.94 6.48 -18.20
CA HIS A 6 4.68 7.90 -17.94
C HIS A 6 4.01 8.15 -16.58
N PHE A 7 3.33 7.17 -16.01
CA PHE A 7 2.67 7.28 -14.70
C PHE A 7 3.46 6.60 -13.59
N GLU A 8 4.62 6.03 -13.89
CA GLU A 8 5.46 5.40 -12.88
C GLU A 8 6.10 6.47 -11.98
N GLU A 9 5.84 6.38 -10.68
CA GLU A 9 6.52 7.17 -9.66
C GLU A 9 7.37 6.23 -8.82
N THR A 10 8.67 6.44 -8.82
CA THR A 10 9.65 5.57 -8.13
C THR A 10 10.30 6.25 -6.93
N ARG A 11 10.04 7.55 -6.73
CA ARG A 11 10.65 8.33 -5.64
C ARG A 11 10.01 8.01 -4.29
N PRO A 12 10.77 7.44 -3.33
CA PRO A 12 10.22 6.99 -2.05
C PRO A 12 9.53 8.11 -1.27
N GLU A 13 10.07 9.33 -1.26
CA GLU A 13 9.51 10.46 -0.53
C GLU A 13 8.12 10.86 -1.05
N ARG A 14 7.90 10.78 -2.37
CA ARG A 14 6.61 11.09 -3.00
C ARG A 14 5.59 9.99 -2.70
N LEU A 15 5.99 8.73 -2.82
CA LEU A 15 5.14 7.58 -2.49
C LEU A 15 4.74 7.59 -1.01
N ARG A 16 5.67 7.89 -0.11
CA ARG A 16 5.40 7.99 1.34
C ARG A 16 4.50 9.16 1.68
N ALA A 17 4.60 10.30 0.98
CA ALA A 17 3.68 11.41 1.14
C ALA A 17 2.26 11.02 0.70
N LEU A 18 2.13 10.37 -0.47
CA LEU A 18 0.85 9.89 -0.98
C LEU A 18 0.15 8.95 0.01
N LEU A 19 0.89 8.01 0.61
CA LEU A 19 0.37 7.08 1.62
C LEU A 19 -0.16 7.81 2.87
N ARG A 20 0.53 8.86 3.33
CA ARG A 20 0.10 9.65 4.50
C ARG A 20 -1.15 10.49 4.20
N GLU A 21 -1.21 11.07 2.99
CA GLU A 21 -2.34 11.91 2.57
C GLU A 21 -3.59 11.08 2.24
N ASN A 22 -3.40 9.82 1.80
CA ASN A 22 -4.48 8.94 1.34
C ASN A 22 -4.33 7.54 1.98
N PRO A 23 -4.71 7.36 3.26
CA PRO A 23 -4.43 6.14 4.01
C PRO A 23 -5.33 4.94 3.61
N LEU A 24 -6.42 5.16 2.88
CA LEU A 24 -7.28 4.06 2.40
C LEU A 24 -6.59 3.34 1.23
N ALA A 25 -6.33 2.04 1.38
CA ALA A 25 -5.76 1.22 0.31
C ALA A 25 -6.57 -0.04 0.05
N THR A 26 -6.17 -0.78 -0.99
CA THR A 26 -6.77 -2.06 -1.36
C THR A 26 -5.80 -3.18 -1.02
N TRP A 27 -6.10 -3.95 0.03
CA TRP A 27 -5.36 -5.13 0.42
C TRP A 27 -5.84 -6.33 -0.37
N VAL A 28 -5.02 -6.78 -1.32
CA VAL A 28 -5.29 -7.94 -2.16
C VAL A 28 -4.43 -9.10 -1.69
N VAL A 29 -5.06 -10.22 -1.35
CA VAL A 29 -4.38 -11.45 -0.93
C VAL A 29 -4.91 -12.64 -1.74
N GLN A 30 -4.06 -13.64 -1.94
CA GLN A 30 -4.51 -14.92 -2.46
C GLN A 30 -4.90 -15.82 -1.28
N ALA A 31 -6.14 -16.28 -1.25
CA ALA A 31 -6.68 -17.15 -0.21
C ALA A 31 -7.72 -18.10 -0.81
N ASP A 32 -7.78 -19.34 -0.31
CA ASP A 32 -8.74 -20.38 -0.72
C ASP A 32 -8.86 -20.59 -2.24
N GLY A 33 -7.74 -20.51 -2.95
CA GLY A 33 -7.69 -20.68 -4.41
C GLY A 33 -8.21 -19.49 -5.22
N GLY A 34 -8.53 -18.37 -4.57
CA GLY A 34 -9.01 -17.13 -5.20
C GLY A 34 -8.30 -15.87 -4.69
N LEU A 35 -8.74 -14.71 -5.18
CA LEU A 35 -8.31 -13.41 -4.67
C LEU A 35 -9.35 -12.89 -3.67
N GLN A 36 -8.90 -12.50 -2.49
CA GLN A 36 -9.67 -11.71 -1.55
C GLN A 36 -9.18 -10.26 -1.60
N VAL A 37 -10.13 -9.32 -1.62
CA VAL A 37 -9.87 -7.90 -1.80
C VAL A 37 -10.58 -7.14 -0.69
N ASN A 38 -9.81 -6.44 0.13
CA ASN A 38 -10.31 -5.65 1.25
C ASN A 38 -9.90 -4.19 1.11
N HIS A 39 -10.85 -3.26 1.27
CA HIS A 39 -10.54 -1.84 1.37
C HIS A 39 -10.38 -1.47 2.83
N ILE A 40 -9.15 -1.21 3.27
CA ILE A 40 -8.87 -0.86 4.67
C ILE A 40 -7.84 0.28 4.76
N PRO A 41 -7.87 1.08 5.84
CA PRO A 41 -6.83 2.04 6.12
C PRO A 41 -5.49 1.36 6.46
N PHE A 42 -4.39 1.95 5.99
CA PHE A 42 -3.03 1.62 6.39
C PHE A 42 -2.28 2.88 6.83
N MET A 43 -1.47 2.71 7.88
CA MET A 43 -0.48 3.69 8.32
C MET A 43 0.92 3.20 7.93
N LEU A 44 1.77 4.10 7.45
CA LEU A 44 3.17 3.78 7.20
C LEU A 44 4.01 4.07 8.45
N ASP A 45 4.62 3.02 9.00
CA ASP A 45 5.75 3.11 9.93
C ASP A 45 7.04 3.16 9.10
N ALA A 46 7.60 4.36 8.92
CA ALA A 46 8.72 4.59 8.00
C ALA A 46 10.07 4.05 8.51
N ASP A 47 10.20 3.81 9.80
CA ASP A 47 11.44 3.39 10.45
C ASP A 47 11.51 1.86 10.61
N ARG A 48 10.39 1.15 10.40
CA ARG A 48 10.32 -0.30 10.49
C ARG A 48 10.60 -0.97 9.14
N GLY A 49 11.85 -1.40 8.96
CA GLY A 49 12.30 -2.17 7.78
C GLY A 49 12.79 -1.30 6.62
N PRO A 50 13.39 -1.89 5.57
CA PRO A 50 14.11 -1.15 4.52
C PRO A 50 13.23 -0.21 3.68
N HIS A 51 11.92 -0.44 3.64
CA HIS A 51 10.96 0.39 2.90
C HIS A 51 9.90 1.03 3.82
N GLY A 52 10.02 0.85 5.14
CA GLY A 52 8.94 1.03 6.08
C GLY A 52 7.96 -0.15 6.07
N THR A 53 7.01 -0.14 7.01
CA THR A 53 6.00 -1.18 7.19
C THR A 53 4.61 -0.55 7.16
N LEU A 54 3.71 -1.10 6.35
CA LEU A 54 2.29 -0.74 6.40
C LEU A 54 1.60 -1.49 7.55
N VAL A 55 0.89 -0.74 8.39
CA VAL A 55 0.14 -1.26 9.53
C VAL A 55 -1.34 -0.96 9.31
N GLY A 56 -2.15 -2.01 9.21
CA GLY A 56 -3.60 -1.93 9.10
C GLY A 56 -4.27 -2.68 10.25
N HIS A 57 -5.50 -2.31 10.59
CA HIS A 57 -6.32 -3.01 11.59
C HIS A 57 -7.49 -3.70 10.91
N VAL A 58 -7.75 -4.94 11.30
CA VAL A 58 -8.85 -5.78 10.82
C VAL A 58 -9.49 -6.40 12.06
N ALA A 59 -10.82 -6.27 12.18
CA ALA A 59 -11.60 -6.73 13.32
C ALA A 59 -12.19 -8.13 13.08
#